data_AF-A0A7L9A5B9-F1
#
_entry.id   AF-A0A7L9A5B9-F1
#
_cell.length_a   1.000
_cell.length_b   1.000
_cell.length_c   1.000
_cell.angle_alpha   90.00
_cell.angle_beta   90.00
_cell.angle_gamma   90.00
#
_symmetry.space_group_name_H-M   'P 1'
#
loop_
_entity.id
_entity.type
_entity.pdbx_description
1 polymer ?
#
loop_
_entity_poly.entity_id
_entity_poly.type
_entity_poly.pdbx_seq_one_letter_code
_entity_poly.pdbx_strand_id
1 'polypeptide(L)'
;VQVEEIYDLHKPLESPVYGFIFLFRWIEERRSRRKFVEQTESFVRDEETINNIFFAQQMVPNSCATHALLSILLNCPNLHLGETLSRLK
;
A
#
# COMPACT_ATOMS: atom_id res chain seq x y z
N VAL A 1 -4.40 5.90 -15.32
CA VAL A 1 -4.05 6.16 -13.90
C VAL A 1 -2.95 7.20 -13.84
N GLN A 2 -2.96 8.04 -12.81
CA GLN A 2 -1.95 9.08 -12.57
C GLN A 2 -1.57 9.05 -11.09
N VAL A 3 -0.32 9.42 -10.79
CA VAL A 3 0.18 9.57 -9.42
C VAL A 3 0.44 11.05 -9.19
N GLU A 4 -0.06 11.58 -8.08
CA GLU A 4 0.10 12.98 -7.69
C GLU A 4 0.64 13.04 -6.26
N GLU A 5 1.57 13.97 -6.01
CA GLU A 5 2.09 14.22 -4.67
C GLU A 5 1.11 15.10 -3.89
N ILE A 6 0.88 14.74 -2.63
CA ILE A 6 0.00 15.50 -1.73
C ILE A 6 0.88 16.38 -0.85
N TYR A 7 0.88 17.68 -1.13
CA TYR A 7 1.63 18.68 -0.35
C TYR A 7 0.89 19.12 0.92
N ASP A 8 -0.45 19.08 0.90
CA ASP A 8 -1.30 19.48 2.02
C ASP A 8 -2.41 18.44 2.22
N LEU A 9 -2.45 17.83 3.41
CA LEU A 9 -3.45 16.83 3.79
C LEU A 9 -4.84 17.43 4.05
N HIS A 10 -4.92 18.75 4.24
CA HIS A 10 -6.18 19.46 4.46
C HIS A 10 -6.85 19.88 3.14
N LYS A 11 -6.11 19.86 2.01
CA LYS A 11 -6.68 20.18 0.71
C LYS A 11 -7.59 19.03 0.24
N PRO A 12 -8.82 19.31 -0.23
CA PRO A 12 -9.69 18.28 -0.79
C PRO A 12 -9.10 17.70 -2.08
N LEU A 13 -9.40 16.42 -2.34
CA LEU A 13 -8.99 15.71 -3.55
C LEU A 13 -10.10 15.82 -4.60
N GLU A 14 -9.77 16.27 -5.81
CA GLU A 14 -10.75 16.66 -6.84
C GLU A 14 -11.17 15.51 -7.77
N SER A 15 -10.44 14.39 -7.77
CA SER A 15 -10.62 13.25 -8.68
C SER A 15 -10.80 11.93 -7.92
N PRO A 16 -11.33 10.86 -8.56
CA PRO A 16 -11.42 9.55 -7.92
C PRO A 16 -10.02 9.06 -7.51
N VAL A 17 -9.87 8.74 -6.22
CA VAL A 17 -8.61 8.29 -5.62
C VAL A 17 -8.67 6.77 -5.46
N TYR A 18 -7.73 6.06 -6.09
CA TYR A 18 -7.63 4.61 -6.01
C TYR A 18 -6.89 4.12 -4.75
N GLY A 19 -6.04 4.97 -4.17
CA GLY A 19 -5.27 4.66 -2.97
C GLY A 19 -4.18 5.71 -2.70
N PHE A 20 -3.45 5.52 -1.60
CA PHE A 20 -2.37 6.41 -1.17
C PHE A 20 -1.09 5.62 -0.94
N ILE A 21 0.04 6.20 -1.37
CA ILE A 21 1.38 5.68 -1.05
C ILE A 21 2.03 6.62 -0.04
N PHE A 22 2.25 6.13 1.18
CA PHE A 22 2.93 6.90 2.21
C PHE A 22 4.42 6.55 2.25
N LEU A 23 5.26 7.47 1.78
CA LEU A 23 6.70 7.33 1.88
C LEU A 23 7.19 7.86 3.23
N PHE A 24 8.05 7.10 3.88
CA PHE A 24 8.74 7.54 5.09
C PHE A 24 10.21 7.13 5.01
N ARG A 25 11.08 7.96 5.59
CA ARG A 25 12.48 7.59 5.74
C ARG A 25 12.57 6.44 6.75
N TRP A 26 13.18 5.33 6.33
CA TRP A 26 13.49 4.24 7.24
C TRP A 26 14.49 4.72 8.30
N ILE A 27 14.06 4.75 9.56
CA ILE A 27 14.87 5.19 10.70
C ILE A 27 14.81 4.09 11.75
N GLU A 28 15.91 3.35 11.86
CA GLU A 28 16.03 2.17 12.72
C GLU A 28 15.73 2.47 14.20
N GLU A 29 16.19 3.63 14.68
CA GLU A 29 15.98 4.12 16.05
C GLU A 29 14.50 4.32 16.42
N ARG A 30 13.64 4.64 15.43
CA ARG A 30 12.18 4.75 15.65
C ARG A 30 11.52 3.39 15.86
N ARG A 31 12.07 2.30 15.31
CA ARG A 31 11.56 0.94 15.52
C ARG A 31 11.82 0.48 16.96
N SER A 32 12.98 0.84 17.51
CA SER A 32 13.32 0.55 18.91
C SER A 32 12.39 1.28 19.88
N ARG A 33 12.07 2.56 19.61
CA ARG A 33 11.13 3.35 20.44
C ARG A 33 9.67 2.90 20.35
N ARG A 34 9.22 2.35 19.21
CA ARG A 34 7.86 1.81 19.06
C ARG A 34 7.61 0.52 19.84
N LYS A 35 8.64 -0.17 20.36
CA LYS A 35 8.46 -1.35 21.22
C LYS A 35 7.77 -1.04 22.56
N PHE A 36 7.68 0.22 22.96
CA PHE A 36 7.14 0.65 24.26
C PHE A 36 5.74 1.24 24.22
N VAL A 37 5.16 1.43 23.03
CA VAL A 37 3.73 1.73 22.90
C VAL A 37 3.05 0.37 22.83
N GLU A 38 2.13 0.06 23.74
CA GLU A 38 1.20 -1.05 23.59
C GLU A 38 0.40 -0.83 22.30
N GLN A 39 0.98 -1.25 21.19
CA GLN A 39 0.27 -1.38 19.93
C GLN A 39 -0.69 -2.53 20.19
N THR A 40 -1.95 -2.22 20.44
CA THR A 40 -3.02 -3.20 20.28
C THR A 40 -2.89 -3.69 18.84
N GLU A 41 -2.26 -4.84 18.66
CA GLU A 41 -1.87 -5.36 17.37
C GLU A 41 -3.12 -5.69 16.55
N SER A 42 -3.56 -4.75 15.72
CA SER A 42 -4.74 -4.89 14.87
C SER A 42 -4.39 -5.63 13.56
N PHE A 43 -3.94 -6.88 13.69
CA PHE A 43 -3.64 -7.72 12.53
C PHE A 43 -4.88 -8.50 12.09
N VAL A 44 -5.10 -8.55 10.77
CA VAL A 44 -6.05 -9.49 10.18
C VAL A 44 -5.38 -10.87 10.15
N ARG A 45 -6.01 -11.86 10.76
CA ARG A 45 -5.54 -13.27 10.80
C ARG A 45 -6.49 -14.24 10.10
N ASP A 46 -7.65 -13.75 9.68
CA ASP A 46 -8.64 -14.52 8.97
C ASP A 46 -8.16 -14.81 7.54
N GLU A 47 -7.99 -16.09 7.20
CA GLU A 47 -7.44 -16.52 5.92
C GLU A 47 -8.36 -16.16 4.74
N GLU A 48 -9.68 -16.22 4.94
CA GLU A 48 -10.64 -15.84 3.90
C GLU A 48 -10.48 -14.36 3.52
N THR A 49 -10.39 -13.48 4.52
CA THR A 49 -10.14 -12.05 4.31
C THR A 49 -8.81 -11.80 3.62
N ILE A 50 -7.75 -12.48 4.04
CA ILE A 50 -6.41 -12.34 3.45
C ILE A 50 -6.39 -12.79 1.98
N ASN A 51 -7.05 -13.91 1.66
CA ASN A 51 -7.12 -14.44 0.30
C ASN A 51 -8.03 -13.59 -0.62
N ASN A 52 -8.93 -12.80 -0.05
CA ASN A 52 -9.81 -11.90 -0.78
C ASN A 52 -9.16 -10.53 -1.11
N ILE A 53 -7.94 -10.27 -0.65
CA ILE A 53 -7.17 -9.07 -0.98
C ILE A 53 -5.84 -9.42 -1.64
N PHE A 54 -5.34 -8.53 -2.49
CA PHE A 54 -3.97 -8.62 -2.95
C PHE A 54 -3.03 -8.04 -1.88
N PHE A 55 -2.36 -8.91 -1.13
CA PHE A 55 -1.35 -8.53 -0.14
C PHE A 55 -0.05 -9.30 -0.38
N ALA A 56 0.99 -8.60 -0.84
CA ALA A 56 2.26 -9.21 -1.24
C ALA A 56 3.39 -8.82 -0.29
N GLN A 57 4.23 -9.81 0.05
CA GLN A 57 5.46 -9.59 0.80
C GLN A 57 6.58 -9.13 -0.13
N GLN A 58 7.24 -8.02 0.22
CA GLN A 58 8.40 -7.54 -0.54
C GLN A 58 9.61 -8.45 -0.33
N MET A 59 9.89 -9.30 -1.32
CA MET A 59 11.08 -10.17 -1.34
C MET A 59 12.25 -9.57 -2.11
N VAL A 60 11.98 -8.72 -3.11
CA VAL A 60 13.01 -8.12 -3.95
C VAL A 60 13.49 -6.78 -3.34
N PRO A 61 14.81 -6.59 -3.14
CA PRO A 61 15.33 -5.32 -2.60
C PRO A 61 15.02 -4.15 -3.55
N ASN A 62 14.83 -2.96 -2.98
CA ASN A 62 14.57 -1.71 -3.73
C ASN A 62 13.33 -1.72 -4.65
N SER A 63 12.43 -2.69 -4.49
CA SER A 63 11.20 -2.81 -5.29
C SER A 63 9.96 -2.19 -4.62
N CYS A 64 10.14 -1.40 -3.56
CA CYS A 64 9.04 -0.90 -2.73
C CYS A 64 8.07 0.00 -3.49
N ALA A 65 8.55 0.82 -4.44
CA ALA A 65 7.70 1.66 -5.27
C ALA A 65 6.77 0.80 -6.15
N THR A 66 7.31 -0.22 -6.82
CA THR A 66 6.52 -1.18 -7.61
C THR A 66 5.54 -1.94 -6.73
N HIS A 67 5.98 -2.44 -5.58
CA HIS A 67 5.11 -3.15 -4.65
C HIS A 67 3.94 -2.29 -4.19
N ALA A 68 4.19 -1.04 -3.80
CA ALA A 68 3.14 -0.13 -3.35
C ALA A 68 2.12 0.17 -4.46
N LEU A 69 2.58 0.38 -5.70
CA LEU A 69 1.69 0.57 -6.84
C LEU A 69 0.84 -0.68 -7.11
N LEU A 70 1.44 -1.87 -7.12
CA LEU A 70 0.71 -3.13 -7.31
C LEU A 70 -0.32 -3.37 -6.21
N SER A 71 0.05 -3.14 -4.95
CA SER A 71 -0.85 -3.25 -3.80
C SER A 71 -2.10 -2.36 -3.91
N ILE A 72 -2.00 -1.20 -4.59
CA ILE A 72 -3.18 -0.35 -4.85
C ILE A 72 -3.94 -0.87 -6.07
N LEU A 73 -3.25 -1.00 -7.20
CA LEU A 73 -3.89 -1.26 -8.50
C LEU A 73 -4.60 -2.61 -8.54
N LEU A 74 -4.02 -3.67 -7.95
CA LEU A 74 -4.60 -5.01 -7.98
C LEU A 74 -5.80 -5.16 -7.02
N ASN A 75 -5.93 -4.28 -6.04
CA ASN A 75 -7.10 -4.20 -5.15
C ASN A 75 -8.23 -3.30 -5.68
N CYS A 76 -8.11 -2.75 -6.90
CA CYS A 76 -9.15 -1.94 -7.53
C CYS A 76 -9.97 -2.79 -8.54
N PRO A 77 -11.21 -3.22 -8.24
CA PRO A 77 -11.97 -4.12 -9.12
C PRO A 77 -12.45 -3.47 -10.42
N ASN A 78 -12.71 -2.15 -10.41
CA ASN A 78 -13.31 -1.42 -11.53
C ASN A 78 -12.27 -0.71 -12.41
N LEU A 79 -10.99 -1.07 -12.29
CA LEU A 79 -9.90 -0.43 -13.03
C LEU A 79 -9.44 -1.32 -14.18
N HIS A 80 -9.42 -0.77 -15.39
CA HIS A 80 -8.83 -1.45 -16.55
C HIS A 80 -7.31 -1.48 -16.43
N LEU A 81 -6.78 -2.65 -16.06
CA LEU A 81 -5.35 -2.92 -16.02
C LEU A 81 -4.84 -3.32 -17.41
N GLY A 82 -3.60 -2.92 -17.73
CA GLY A 82 -2.92 -3.36 -18.95
C GLY A 82 -2.58 -4.86 -18.90
N GLU A 83 -2.30 -5.46 -20.07
CA GLU A 83 -2.10 -6.91 -20.22
C GLU A 83 -1.15 -7.53 -19.18
N THR A 84 0.00 -6.89 -18.94
CA THR A 84 1.00 -7.39 -17.99
C THR A 84 0.49 -7.46 -16.56
N LEU A 85 -0.26 -6.44 -16.11
CA LEU A 85 -0.79 -6.38 -14.75
C LEU A 85 -2.01 -7.29 -14.60
N SER A 86 -2.83 -7.40 -15.64
CA SER A 86 -3.97 -8.33 -15.67
C SER A 86 -3.53 -9.79 -15.64
N ARG A 87 -2.39 -10.13 -16.25
CA ARG A 87 -1.80 -11.48 -16.20
C ARG A 87 -1.14 -11.80 -14.85
N LEU A 88 -0.71 -10.77 -14.13
CA LEU A 88 -0.07 -10.91 -12.83
C LEU A 88 -1.07 -11.14 -11.68
N LYS A 89 -2.27 -10.54 -11.81
CA LYS A 89 -3.37 -10.69 -10.85
C LYS A 89 -3.95 -12.10 -10.89
#